data_AF-A0A452J3M8-F1
#
_entry.id   AF-A0A452J3M8-F1
#
_cell.length_a   1.000
_cell.length_b   1.000
_cell.length_c   1.000
_cell.angle_alpha   90.00
_cell.angle_beta   90.00
_cell.angle_gamma   90.00
#
_symmetry.space_group_name_H-M   'P 1'
#
loop_
_entity.id
_entity.type
_entity.pdbx_description
1 polymer ?
#
loop_
_entity_poly.entity_id
_entity_poly.type
_entity_poly.pdbx_seq_one_letter_code
_entity_poly.pdbx_strand_id
1 'polypeptide(L)'
;MSGVQTSPIIPKPRGRRAHYATWGFIVLCIFAMYHMEQSWHHLAEYVTFYFAALQIGALLRGVCNLMEEIWHVQSRYRSSWWRVVVACLSPSLRRHMLLLLISICAYMALFGDTGLQLFLNLILLCLCQLLSFAFGLQVRSPSAVEVSEICEKNNRNVAQGLAWSYYVGYLKLVLPRLKDLISEFNRANNNLLKCKETWKLHILLPVSCEIYDDLQKADSHIQYWKDLPALQLDRAGTKWRSYKQSIYTILGEDKKVHLSSRFSS
;
A
#
# COMPACT_ATOMS: atom_id res chain seq x y z
N MET A 1 6.81 -16.59 25.80
CA MET A 1 6.50 -15.72 24.65
C MET A 1 7.57 -14.64 24.56
N SER A 2 8.58 -14.86 23.72
CA SER A 2 9.67 -13.90 23.52
C SER A 2 9.14 -12.73 22.71
N GLY A 3 9.04 -11.55 23.33
CA GLY A 3 8.68 -10.32 22.65
C GLY A 3 9.70 -10.04 21.54
N VAL A 4 9.24 -10.00 20.29
CA VAL A 4 10.03 -9.46 19.19
C VAL A 4 10.35 -8.03 19.57
N GLN A 5 11.62 -7.72 19.87
CA GLN A 5 12.10 -6.35 19.97
C GLN A 5 11.85 -5.70 18.61
N THR A 6 10.74 -4.96 18.51
CA THR A 6 10.47 -4.14 17.34
C THR A 6 11.38 -2.95 17.46
N SER A 7 12.41 -2.88 16.61
CA SER A 7 13.25 -1.69 16.51
C SER A 7 12.33 -0.47 16.35
N PRO A 8 12.56 0.63 17.09
CA PRO A 8 11.68 1.80 17.08
C PRO A 8 11.50 2.45 15.70
N ILE A 9 12.30 2.01 14.72
CA ILE A 9 12.38 2.53 13.36
C ILE A 9 11.35 1.87 12.42
N ILE A 10 10.86 0.66 12.70
CA ILE A 10 9.91 -0.02 11.81
C ILE A 10 8.48 0.44 12.13
N PRO A 11 7.78 1.13 11.20
CA PRO A 11 6.44 1.63 11.45
C PRO A 11 5.45 0.47 11.61
N LYS A 12 4.53 0.61 12.56
CA LYS A 12 3.42 -0.32 12.76
C LYS A 12 2.32 -0.09 11.72
N PRO A 13 1.56 -1.12 11.34
CA PRO A 13 0.40 -0.94 10.45
C PRO A 13 -0.59 0.05 11.07
N ARG A 14 -1.20 0.88 10.22
CA ARG A 14 -2.15 1.91 10.65
C ARG A 14 -3.40 1.29 11.28
N GLY A 15 -3.83 1.87 12.41
CA GLY A 15 -5.05 1.47 13.12
C GLY A 15 -6.27 2.33 12.77
N ARG A 16 -7.41 2.05 13.41
CA ARG A 16 -8.71 2.72 13.13
C ARG A 16 -8.95 4.02 13.93
N ARG A 17 -7.91 4.67 14.45
CA ARG A 17 -8.03 5.82 15.35
C ARG A 17 -8.74 7.01 14.70
N ALA A 18 -8.42 7.31 13.45
CA ALA A 18 -9.08 8.38 12.69
C ALA A 18 -10.59 8.16 12.57
N HIS A 19 -11.02 6.93 12.32
CA HIS A 19 -12.43 6.56 12.24
C HIS A 19 -13.17 6.79 13.57
N TYR A 20 -12.56 6.44 14.71
CA TYR A 20 -13.15 6.71 16.02
C TYR A 20 -13.25 8.22 16.32
N ALA A 21 -12.22 8.99 15.95
CA ALA A 21 -12.27 10.44 16.07
C ALA A 21 -13.41 11.05 15.24
N THR A 22 -13.64 10.56 14.02
CA THR A 22 -14.78 10.99 13.17
C THR A 22 -16.11 10.79 13.89
N TRP A 23 -16.35 9.63 14.50
CA TRP A 23 -17.57 9.39 15.28
C TRP A 23 -17.69 10.34 16.48
N GLY A 24 -16.58 10.62 17.18
CA GLY A 24 -16.56 11.60 18.26
C GLY A 24 -16.99 13.00 17.79
N PHE A 25 -16.46 13.46 16.65
CA PHE A 25 -16.85 14.75 16.08
C PHE A 25 -18.31 14.77 15.60
N ILE A 26 -18.82 13.67 15.03
CA ILE A 26 -20.23 13.56 14.64
C ILE A 26 -21.15 13.76 15.86
N VAL A 27 -20.86 13.08 16.98
CA VAL A 27 -21.64 13.22 18.22
C VAL A 27 -21.56 14.65 18.76
N LEU A 28 -20.37 15.26 18.72
CA LEU A 28 -20.19 16.66 19.14
C LEU A 28 -21.01 17.63 18.28
N CYS A 29 -21.03 17.44 16.96
CA CYS A 29 -21.84 18.27 16.06
C CYS A 29 -23.34 18.11 16.34
N ILE A 30 -23.83 16.89 16.56
CA ILE A 30 -25.23 16.65 16.91
C ILE A 30 -25.59 17.33 18.23
N PHE A 31 -24.71 17.25 19.23
CA PHE A 31 -24.91 17.92 20.52
C PHE A 31 -24.95 19.45 20.39
N ALA A 32 -24.05 20.03 19.59
CA ALA A 32 -24.07 21.47 19.31
C ALA A 32 -25.35 21.90 18.59
N MET A 33 -25.83 21.10 17.63
CA MET A 33 -27.09 21.38 16.92
C MET A 33 -28.30 21.30 17.86
N TYR A 34 -28.31 20.36 18.80
CA TYR A 34 -29.37 20.24 19.81
C TYR A 34 -29.50 21.52 20.66
N HIS A 35 -28.36 22.15 20.99
CA HIS A 35 -28.34 23.39 21.76
C HIS A 35 -28.80 24.64 21.00
N MET A 36 -28.86 24.60 19.67
CA MET A 36 -29.26 25.76 18.86
C MET A 36 -30.78 25.97 18.75
N GLU A 37 -31.59 25.14 19.41
CA GLU A 37 -33.06 25.24 19.51
C GLU A 37 -33.79 25.44 18.15
N GLN A 38 -33.16 25.02 17.06
CA GLN A 38 -33.72 25.05 15.71
C GLN A 38 -34.73 23.91 15.52
N SER A 39 -35.75 24.13 14.67
CA SER A 39 -36.71 23.08 14.36
C SER A 39 -36.02 21.93 13.61
N TRP A 40 -36.28 20.69 14.02
CA TRP A 40 -35.71 19.48 13.42
C TRP A 40 -36.03 19.31 11.93
N HIS A 41 -37.16 19.86 11.46
CA HIS A 41 -37.57 19.80 10.05
C HIS A 41 -36.60 20.57 9.15
N HIS A 42 -36.31 21.84 9.45
CA HIS A 42 -35.36 22.64 8.67
C HIS A 42 -33.94 22.07 8.71
N LEU A 43 -33.51 21.52 9.84
CA LEU A 43 -32.20 20.84 9.92
C LEU A 43 -32.14 19.61 9.01
N ALA A 44 -33.19 18.79 8.99
CA ALA A 44 -33.27 17.62 8.11
C ALA A 44 -33.29 18.03 6.62
N GLU A 45 -33.96 19.12 6.27
CA GLU A 45 -33.96 19.70 4.93
C GLU A 45 -32.56 20.08 4.46
N TYR A 46 -31.83 20.87 5.26
CA TYR A 46 -30.46 21.27 4.94
C TYR A 46 -29.52 20.08 4.82
N VAL A 47 -29.58 19.14 5.77
CA VAL A 47 -28.74 17.93 5.75
C VAL A 47 -29.02 17.13 4.47
N THR A 48 -30.28 16.94 4.10
CA THR A 48 -30.66 16.20 2.89
C THR A 48 -30.14 16.90 1.63
N PHE A 49 -30.25 18.23 1.57
CA PHE A 49 -29.74 19.02 0.45
C PHE A 49 -28.21 18.94 0.31
N TYR A 50 -27.46 19.18 1.40
CA TYR A 50 -25.99 19.08 1.39
C TYR A 50 -25.51 17.66 1.09
N PHE A 51 -26.24 16.66 1.55
CA PHE A 51 -25.88 15.27 1.27
C PHE A 51 -26.10 14.92 -0.20
N ALA A 52 -27.22 15.35 -0.80
CA ALA A 52 -27.48 15.22 -2.24
C ALA A 52 -26.40 15.93 -3.07
N ALA A 53 -25.97 17.11 -2.63
CA ALA A 53 -24.88 17.87 -3.24
C ALA A 53 -23.56 17.10 -3.33
N LEU A 54 -23.18 16.40 -2.26
CA LEU A 54 -21.99 15.56 -2.25
C LEU A 54 -22.10 14.38 -3.23
N GLN A 55 -23.28 13.75 -3.34
CA GLN A 55 -23.48 12.65 -4.28
C GLN A 55 -23.39 13.12 -5.73
N ILE A 56 -24.03 14.24 -6.07
CA ILE A 56 -24.00 14.83 -7.42
C ILE A 56 -22.57 15.19 -7.82
N GLY A 57 -21.80 15.81 -6.92
CA GLY A 57 -20.39 16.12 -7.16
C GLY A 57 -19.54 14.88 -7.48
N ALA A 58 -19.74 13.78 -6.74
CA ALA A 58 -19.03 12.52 -6.99
C ALA A 58 -19.39 11.90 -8.35
N LEU A 59 -20.67 11.97 -8.76
CA LEU A 59 -21.13 11.48 -10.06
C LEU A 59 -20.57 12.33 -11.22
N LEU A 60 -20.65 13.66 -11.11
CA LEU A 60 -20.09 14.58 -12.09
C LEU A 60 -18.60 14.34 -12.30
N ARG A 61 -17.85 14.14 -11.21
CA ARG A 61 -16.43 13.78 -11.30
C ARG A 61 -16.19 12.48 -12.05
N GLY A 62 -17.01 11.45 -11.81
CA GLY A 62 -16.95 10.19 -12.55
C GLY A 62 -17.18 10.38 -14.05
N VAL A 63 -18.14 11.24 -14.43
CA VAL A 63 -18.43 11.59 -15.83
C VAL A 63 -17.28 12.39 -16.46
N CYS A 64 -16.71 13.37 -15.75
CA CYS A 64 -15.54 14.12 -16.23
C CYS A 64 -14.34 13.20 -16.46
N ASN A 65 -14.07 12.26 -15.56
CA ASN A 65 -12.99 11.28 -15.73
C ASN A 65 -13.27 10.31 -16.89
N LEU A 66 -14.54 9.95 -17.12
CA LEU A 66 -14.93 9.10 -18.23
C LEU A 66 -14.60 9.75 -19.58
N MET A 67 -14.77 11.06 -19.72
CA MET A 67 -14.42 11.80 -20.95
C MET A 67 -12.95 11.62 -21.34
N GLU A 68 -12.04 11.62 -20.36
CA GLU A 68 -10.63 11.36 -20.59
C GLU A 68 -10.37 9.88 -20.91
N GLU A 69 -10.95 8.96 -20.13
CA GLU A 69 -10.67 7.52 -20.25
C GLU A 69 -11.27 6.87 -21.52
N ILE A 70 -12.23 7.52 -22.19
CA ILE A 70 -12.75 7.08 -23.51
C ILE A 70 -11.62 7.00 -24.55
N TRP A 71 -10.65 7.91 -24.51
CA TRP A 71 -9.50 7.89 -25.43
C TRP A 71 -8.53 6.73 -25.17
N HIS A 72 -8.68 6.05 -24.04
CA HIS A 72 -7.83 4.93 -23.61
C HIS A 72 -8.53 3.57 -23.63
N VAL A 73 -9.71 3.47 -24.24
CA VAL A 73 -10.50 2.22 -24.35
C VAL A 73 -9.67 1.07 -24.93
N GLN A 74 -8.91 1.32 -26.00
CA GLN A 74 -8.14 0.28 -26.67
C GLN A 74 -6.87 -0.09 -25.88
N SER A 75 -6.09 0.90 -25.43
CA SER A 75 -4.79 0.68 -24.78
C SER A 75 -4.90 0.16 -23.34
N ARG A 76 -5.89 0.64 -22.56
CA ARG A 76 -6.04 0.29 -21.13
C ARG A 76 -7.12 -0.74 -20.88
N TYR A 77 -8.23 -0.71 -21.62
CA TYR A 77 -9.42 -1.53 -21.34
C TYR A 77 -9.69 -2.65 -22.35
N ARG A 78 -8.76 -2.90 -23.27
CA ARG A 78 -8.85 -3.97 -24.28
C ARG A 78 -10.17 -3.91 -25.06
N SER A 79 -10.55 -2.71 -25.50
CA SER A 79 -11.75 -2.44 -26.31
C SER A 79 -13.10 -2.69 -25.60
N SER A 80 -13.10 -2.83 -24.27
CA SER A 80 -14.33 -3.06 -23.50
C SER A 80 -14.88 -1.76 -22.89
N TRP A 81 -15.94 -1.21 -23.50
CA TRP A 81 -16.65 -0.01 -23.01
C TRP A 81 -17.21 -0.16 -21.60
N TRP A 82 -17.77 -1.33 -21.29
CA TRP A 82 -18.29 -1.61 -19.94
C TRP A 82 -17.20 -1.50 -18.88
N ARG A 83 -15.96 -1.94 -19.16
CA ARG A 83 -14.85 -1.84 -18.20
C ARG A 83 -14.40 -0.40 -17.95
N VAL A 84 -14.55 0.49 -18.93
CA VAL A 84 -14.23 1.93 -18.81
C VAL A 84 -15.25 2.60 -17.91
N VAL A 85 -16.54 2.42 -18.22
CA VAL A 85 -17.66 2.92 -17.41
C VAL A 85 -17.51 2.38 -15.99
N VAL A 86 -17.25 1.07 -15.86
CA VAL A 86 -16.99 0.44 -14.57
C VAL A 86 -15.78 1.10 -13.90
N ALA A 87 -14.59 1.16 -14.49
CA ALA A 87 -13.43 1.76 -13.82
C ALA A 87 -13.64 3.21 -13.34
N CYS A 88 -14.39 4.02 -14.10
CA CYS A 88 -14.71 5.40 -13.74
C CYS A 88 -15.80 5.50 -12.65
N LEU A 89 -16.65 4.48 -12.50
CA LEU A 89 -17.89 4.55 -11.70
C LEU A 89 -18.06 3.42 -10.62
N SER A 90 -17.28 2.34 -10.60
CA SER A 90 -17.77 0.99 -10.16
C SER A 90 -17.34 0.38 -8.82
N PRO A 91 -17.11 1.14 -7.75
CA PRO A 91 -17.62 0.58 -6.49
C PRO A 91 -18.49 1.55 -5.72
N SER A 92 -18.64 2.75 -6.25
CA SER A 92 -19.27 3.84 -5.55
C SER A 92 -20.52 4.33 -6.28
N LEU A 93 -20.66 4.16 -7.60
CA LEU A 93 -21.87 4.57 -8.33
C LEU A 93 -23.14 3.98 -7.74
N ARG A 94 -23.17 2.67 -7.46
CA ARG A 94 -24.35 2.05 -6.84
C ARG A 94 -24.70 2.70 -5.51
N ARG A 95 -23.70 3.01 -4.68
CA ARG A 95 -23.89 3.65 -3.38
C ARG A 95 -24.31 5.11 -3.54
N HIS A 96 -23.62 5.89 -4.35
CA HIS A 96 -23.94 7.30 -4.60
C HIS A 96 -25.31 7.46 -5.26
N MET A 97 -25.69 6.61 -6.22
CA MET A 97 -27.02 6.61 -6.84
C MET A 97 -28.12 6.22 -5.86
N LEU A 98 -27.90 5.20 -5.02
CA LEU A 98 -28.86 4.81 -3.99
C LEU A 98 -29.05 5.94 -2.96
N LEU A 99 -27.94 6.52 -2.49
CA LEU A 99 -27.96 7.65 -1.56
C LEU A 99 -28.60 8.90 -2.17
N LEU A 100 -28.35 9.15 -3.45
CA LEU A 100 -28.99 10.23 -4.19
C LEU A 100 -30.50 10.00 -4.28
N LEU A 101 -30.94 8.78 -4.63
CA LEU A 101 -32.36 8.43 -4.68
C LEU A 101 -33.04 8.63 -3.32
N ILE A 102 -32.41 8.16 -2.24
CA ILE A 102 -32.90 8.36 -0.87
C ILE A 102 -32.99 9.86 -0.55
N SER A 103 -31.98 10.65 -0.90
CA SER A 103 -31.99 12.09 -0.66
C SER A 103 -33.06 12.82 -1.46
N ILE A 104 -33.34 12.41 -2.70
CA ILE A 104 -34.41 12.97 -3.52
C ILE A 104 -35.77 12.59 -2.93
N CYS A 105 -35.99 11.33 -2.56
CA CYS A 105 -37.23 10.90 -1.91
C CYS A 105 -37.47 11.66 -0.59
N ALA A 106 -36.44 11.81 0.23
CA ALA A 106 -36.51 12.58 1.47
C ALA A 106 -36.80 14.06 1.21
N TYR A 107 -36.16 14.67 0.21
CA TYR A 107 -36.43 16.04 -0.18
C TYR A 107 -37.88 16.22 -0.64
N MET A 108 -38.39 15.34 -1.51
CA MET A 108 -39.78 15.41 -2.00
C MET A 108 -40.80 15.20 -0.89
N ALA A 109 -40.50 14.37 0.11
CA ALA A 109 -41.36 14.18 1.28
C ALA A 109 -41.38 15.39 2.22
N LEU A 110 -40.29 16.18 2.27
CA LEU A 110 -40.17 17.36 3.12
C LEU A 110 -40.68 18.64 2.43
N PHE A 111 -40.44 18.80 1.12
CA PHE A 111 -40.68 20.04 0.34
C PHE A 111 -41.87 19.96 -0.62
N GLY A 112 -42.95 19.27 -0.26
CA GLY A 112 -44.11 19.07 -1.13
C GLY A 112 -44.78 20.37 -1.61
N ASP A 113 -44.21 21.05 -2.62
CA ASP A 113 -44.87 21.82 -3.69
C ASP A 113 -43.91 22.63 -4.61
N THR A 114 -42.60 22.73 -4.34
CA THR A 114 -41.70 23.68 -5.07
C THR A 114 -40.75 23.04 -6.08
N GLY A 115 -41.30 22.37 -7.10
CA GLY A 115 -40.52 21.70 -8.16
C GLY A 115 -39.56 22.61 -8.96
N LEU A 116 -39.96 23.87 -9.23
CA LEU A 116 -39.12 24.82 -9.99
C LEU A 116 -37.88 25.25 -9.20
N GLN A 117 -38.01 25.42 -7.88
CA GLN A 117 -36.93 25.84 -6.99
C GLN A 117 -35.88 24.71 -6.84
N LEU A 118 -36.34 23.45 -6.80
CA LEU A 118 -35.45 22.29 -6.85
C LEU A 118 -34.59 22.27 -8.12
N PHE A 119 -35.21 22.49 -9.29
CA PHE A 119 -34.49 22.45 -10.56
C PHE A 119 -33.38 23.51 -10.64
N LEU A 120 -33.68 24.75 -10.23
CA LEU A 120 -32.69 25.83 -10.17
C LEU A 120 -31.57 25.53 -9.17
N ASN A 121 -31.91 25.00 -7.99
CA ASN A 121 -30.93 24.60 -6.98
C ASN A 121 -30.00 23.49 -7.49
N LEU A 122 -30.52 22.53 -8.25
CA LEU A 122 -29.72 21.47 -8.87
C LEU A 122 -28.77 22.00 -9.94
N ILE A 123 -29.24 22.94 -10.79
CA ILE A 123 -28.37 23.57 -11.80
C ILE A 123 -27.25 24.34 -11.11
N LEU A 124 -27.57 25.18 -10.12
CA LEU A 124 -26.58 25.97 -9.40
C LEU A 124 -25.58 25.06 -8.68
N LEU A 125 -26.06 23.98 -8.07
CA LEU A 125 -25.23 22.98 -7.45
C LEU A 125 -24.27 22.33 -8.46
N CYS A 126 -24.76 21.88 -9.62
CA CYS A 126 -23.93 21.33 -10.68
C CYS A 126 -22.87 22.35 -11.14
N LEU A 127 -23.26 23.62 -11.32
CA LEU A 127 -22.35 24.69 -11.67
C LEU A 127 -21.25 24.87 -10.60
N CYS A 128 -21.62 24.92 -9.32
CA CYS A 128 -20.66 25.03 -8.21
C CYS A 128 -19.70 23.85 -8.14
N GLN A 129 -20.17 22.62 -8.37
CA GLN A 129 -19.34 21.42 -8.39
C GLN A 129 -18.35 21.45 -9.58
N LEU A 130 -18.84 21.82 -10.77
CA LEU A 130 -18.01 21.95 -11.97
C LEU A 130 -16.97 23.07 -11.83
N LEU A 131 -17.34 24.23 -11.28
CA LEU A 131 -16.40 25.31 -10.97
C LEU A 131 -15.35 24.84 -9.95
N SER A 132 -15.77 24.15 -8.90
CA SER A 132 -14.84 23.60 -7.90
C SER A 132 -13.86 22.59 -8.51
N PHE A 133 -14.30 21.84 -9.52
CA PHE A 133 -13.43 20.93 -10.26
C PHE A 133 -12.48 21.70 -11.20
N ALA A 134 -13.00 22.68 -11.96
CA ALA A 134 -12.23 23.50 -12.89
C ALA A 134 -11.13 24.31 -12.19
N PHE A 135 -11.41 24.85 -10.99
CA PHE A 135 -10.42 25.55 -10.16
C PHE A 135 -9.55 24.60 -9.32
N GLY A 136 -9.72 23.28 -9.44
CA GLY A 136 -8.94 22.30 -8.67
C GLY A 136 -9.25 22.27 -7.17
N LEU A 137 -10.25 23.01 -6.68
CA LEU A 137 -10.65 23.07 -5.27
C LEU A 137 -11.12 21.72 -4.73
N GLN A 138 -11.67 20.90 -5.61
CA GLN A 138 -12.23 19.59 -5.30
C GLN A 138 -11.33 18.40 -5.66
N VAL A 139 -10.35 18.64 -6.53
CA VAL A 139 -9.24 17.72 -6.76
C VAL A 139 -8.32 17.88 -5.56
N ARG A 140 -8.80 17.41 -4.41
CA ARG A 140 -7.97 17.23 -3.22
C ARG A 140 -6.93 16.21 -3.64
N SER A 141 -5.76 16.69 -4.04
CA SER A 141 -4.56 15.86 -4.08
C SER A 141 -4.55 15.15 -2.74
N PRO A 142 -4.68 13.81 -2.72
CA PRO A 142 -4.67 13.09 -1.46
C PRO A 142 -3.43 13.53 -0.70
N SER A 143 -3.60 13.86 0.57
CA SER A 143 -2.48 14.26 1.41
C SER A 143 -1.41 13.16 1.39
N ALA A 144 -0.15 13.51 1.62
CA ALA A 144 0.93 12.52 1.65
C ALA A 144 0.61 11.32 2.56
N VAL A 145 -0.12 11.57 3.65
CA VAL A 145 -0.60 10.57 4.60
C VAL A 145 -1.65 9.64 3.98
N GLU A 146 -2.60 10.15 3.20
CA GLU A 146 -3.60 9.34 2.49
C GLU A 146 -2.98 8.53 1.35
N VAL A 147 -2.02 9.11 0.60
CA VAL A 147 -1.28 8.38 -0.44
C VAL A 147 -0.51 7.21 0.16
N SER A 148 0.25 7.45 1.24
CA SER A 148 0.97 6.38 1.95
C SER A 148 0.02 5.30 2.45
N GLU A 149 -1.15 5.65 3.00
CA GLU A 149 -2.16 4.67 3.43
C GLU A 149 -2.67 3.81 2.28
N ILE A 150 -3.01 4.44 1.15
CA ILE A 150 -3.50 3.74 -0.04
C ILE A 150 -2.43 2.79 -0.58
N CYS A 151 -1.17 3.23 -0.62
CA CYS A 151 -0.04 2.43 -1.08
C CYS A 151 0.24 1.23 -0.16
N GLU A 152 0.26 1.45 1.16
CA GLU A 152 0.46 0.41 2.17
C GLU A 152 -0.68 -0.61 2.16
N LYS A 153 -1.94 -0.15 2.18
CA LYS A 153 -3.12 -1.02 2.22
C LYS A 153 -3.25 -1.90 0.98
N ASN A 154 -2.86 -1.38 -0.18
CA ASN A 154 -2.95 -2.11 -1.43
C ASN A 154 -1.67 -2.92 -1.75
N ASN A 155 -0.65 -2.90 -0.88
CA ASN A 155 0.65 -3.53 -1.12
C ASN A 155 1.28 -3.09 -2.46
N ARG A 156 1.11 -1.81 -2.83
CA ARG A 156 1.56 -1.23 -4.11
C ARG A 156 2.79 -0.33 -3.97
N ASN A 157 3.48 -0.39 -2.84
CA ASN A 157 4.73 0.35 -2.67
C ASN A 157 5.90 -0.36 -3.40
N VAL A 158 6.94 0.40 -3.72
CA VAL A 158 8.15 -0.11 -4.39
C VAL A 158 8.82 -1.20 -3.55
N ALA A 159 8.86 -1.02 -2.23
CA ALA A 159 9.44 -1.96 -1.29
C ALA A 159 8.81 -3.36 -1.39
N GLN A 160 7.48 -3.46 -1.53
CA GLN A 160 6.81 -4.74 -1.71
C GLN A 160 7.22 -5.42 -3.03
N GLY A 161 7.31 -4.65 -4.11
CA GLY A 161 7.77 -5.15 -5.41
C GLY A 161 9.20 -5.68 -5.35
N LEU A 162 10.11 -4.94 -4.72
CA LEU A 162 11.50 -5.35 -4.53
C LEU A 162 11.62 -6.60 -3.64
N ALA A 163 10.89 -6.64 -2.51
CA ALA A 163 10.88 -7.79 -1.62
C ALA A 163 10.37 -9.05 -2.33
N TRP A 164 9.31 -8.92 -3.13
CA TRP A 164 8.76 -10.04 -3.90
C TRP A 164 9.71 -10.49 -5.02
N SER A 165 10.34 -9.53 -5.70
CA SER A 165 11.34 -9.80 -6.73
C SER A 165 12.54 -10.55 -6.13
N TYR A 166 13.07 -10.13 -5.00
CA TYR A 166 14.17 -10.82 -4.31
C TYR A 166 13.75 -12.21 -3.82
N TYR A 167 12.55 -12.34 -3.27
CA TYR A 167 12.04 -13.63 -2.82
C TYR A 167 11.91 -14.65 -3.97
N VAL A 168 11.22 -14.29 -5.05
CA VAL A 168 11.00 -15.19 -6.21
C VAL A 168 12.27 -15.36 -7.03
N GLY A 169 13.03 -14.28 -7.17
CA GLY A 169 14.24 -14.19 -7.99
C GLY A 169 15.47 -14.85 -7.35
N TYR A 170 15.55 -14.93 -6.02
CA TYR A 170 16.73 -15.46 -5.35
C TYR A 170 16.37 -16.48 -4.26
N LEU A 171 15.66 -16.05 -3.21
CA LEU A 171 15.45 -16.87 -2.01
C LEU A 171 14.75 -18.20 -2.30
N LYS A 172 13.68 -18.18 -3.10
CA LYS A 172 12.90 -19.37 -3.45
C LYS A 172 13.73 -20.43 -4.18
N LEU A 173 14.81 -20.03 -4.85
CA LEU A 173 15.71 -20.97 -5.54
C LEU A 173 16.83 -21.48 -4.65
N VAL A 174 17.47 -20.56 -3.92
CA VAL A 174 18.71 -20.83 -3.18
C VAL A 174 18.40 -21.57 -1.89
N LEU A 175 17.38 -21.13 -1.13
CA LEU A 175 17.11 -21.66 0.20
C LEU A 175 16.86 -23.18 0.25
N PRO A 176 16.10 -23.79 -0.69
CA PRO A 176 15.87 -25.23 -0.66
C PRO A 176 17.15 -26.05 -0.85
N ARG A 177 18.08 -25.58 -1.70
CA ARG A 177 19.34 -26.29 -2.03
C ARG A 177 20.49 -25.93 -1.10
N LEU A 178 20.32 -24.92 -0.25
CA LEU A 178 21.38 -24.38 0.60
C LEU A 178 21.99 -25.45 1.51
N LYS A 179 21.15 -26.29 2.14
CA LYS A 179 21.63 -27.34 3.06
C LYS A 179 22.49 -28.39 2.34
N ASP A 180 22.13 -28.72 1.11
CA ASP A 180 22.86 -29.70 0.29
C ASP A 180 24.23 -29.14 -0.12
N LEU A 181 24.27 -27.88 -0.58
CA LEU A 181 25.53 -27.18 -0.91
C LEU A 181 26.49 -27.09 0.28
N ILE A 182 25.95 -26.85 1.49
CA ILE A 182 26.75 -26.82 2.72
C ILE A 182 27.28 -28.21 3.07
N SER A 183 26.46 -29.26 2.89
CA SER A 183 26.87 -30.65 3.11
C SER A 183 28.02 -31.04 2.17
N GLU A 184 27.92 -30.72 0.88
CA GLU A 184 28.96 -30.94 -0.12
C GLU A 184 30.25 -30.18 0.22
N PHE A 185 30.13 -28.89 0.58
CA PHE A 185 31.26 -28.10 1.03
C PHE A 185 31.95 -28.72 2.25
N ASN A 186 31.19 -29.19 3.24
CA ASN A 186 31.76 -29.81 4.43
C ASN A 186 32.49 -31.12 4.13
N ARG A 187 31.98 -31.95 3.21
CA ARG A 187 32.66 -33.17 2.76
C ARG A 187 34.01 -32.86 2.11
N ALA A 188 34.07 -31.81 1.28
CA ALA A 188 35.29 -31.41 0.60
C ALA A 188 36.29 -30.67 1.50
N ASN A 189 35.87 -30.19 2.67
CA ASN A 189 36.69 -29.37 3.55
C ASN A 189 36.66 -29.90 5.01
N ASN A 190 36.83 -31.21 5.23
CA ASN A 190 37.04 -31.81 6.56
C ASN A 190 36.06 -31.37 7.67
N ASN A 191 34.76 -31.22 7.35
CA ASN A 191 33.71 -30.79 8.27
C ASN A 191 34.01 -29.45 8.99
N LEU A 192 34.53 -28.46 8.28
CA LEU A 192 34.77 -27.11 8.82
C LEU A 192 33.53 -26.50 9.51
N LEU A 193 32.33 -26.67 8.94
CA LEU A 193 31.07 -26.17 9.53
C LEU A 193 30.39 -27.28 10.35
N LYS A 194 30.94 -27.55 11.54
CA LYS A 194 30.50 -28.65 12.43
C LYS A 194 29.07 -28.49 12.95
N CYS A 195 28.64 -27.26 13.23
CA CYS A 195 27.32 -27.01 13.80
C CYS A 195 26.25 -26.89 12.71
N LYS A 196 25.31 -27.84 12.67
CA LYS A 196 24.17 -27.80 11.71
C LYS A 196 23.16 -26.70 12.03
N GLU A 197 23.06 -26.26 13.28
CA GLU A 197 22.11 -25.22 13.70
C GLU A 197 22.46 -23.85 13.12
N THR A 198 23.75 -23.63 12.82
CA THR A 198 24.24 -22.43 12.17
C THR A 198 24.12 -22.51 10.65
N TRP A 199 23.57 -23.58 10.05
CA TRP A 199 23.36 -23.72 8.60
C TRP A 199 22.19 -22.86 8.10
N LYS A 200 22.32 -21.55 8.24
CA LYS A 200 21.38 -20.51 7.82
C LYS A 200 22.04 -19.48 6.91
N LEU A 201 21.26 -18.88 6.01
CA LEU A 201 21.65 -17.70 5.26
C LEU A 201 21.31 -16.47 6.10
N HIS A 202 22.28 -15.61 6.38
CA HIS A 202 22.06 -14.33 7.04
C HIS A 202 22.06 -13.24 5.97
N ILE A 203 21.02 -12.40 5.95
CA ILE A 203 20.91 -11.29 5.01
C ILE A 203 21.00 -10.01 5.83
N LEU A 204 21.95 -9.15 5.47
CA LEU A 204 22.13 -7.85 6.10
C LEU A 204 21.21 -6.86 5.41
N LEU A 205 20.35 -6.20 6.19
CA LEU A 205 19.44 -5.18 5.70
C LEU A 205 19.71 -3.89 6.49
N PRO A 206 20.72 -3.09 6.08
CA PRO A 206 21.02 -1.83 6.75
C PRO A 206 19.88 -0.84 6.51
N VAL A 207 19.34 -0.28 7.58
CA VAL A 207 18.24 0.70 7.50
C VAL A 207 18.69 2.00 6.82
N SER A 208 20.00 2.32 6.86
CA SER A 208 20.60 3.46 6.15
C SER A 208 20.69 3.26 4.63
N CYS A 209 20.48 2.03 4.12
CA CYS A 209 20.77 1.65 2.74
C CYS A 209 22.24 1.83 2.32
N GLU A 210 23.16 2.00 3.27
CA GLU A 210 24.59 2.00 3.01
C GLU A 210 25.08 0.56 2.83
N ILE A 211 25.50 0.23 1.61
CA ILE A 211 25.93 -1.12 1.23
C ILE A 211 27.41 -1.04 0.86
N TYR A 212 28.21 -1.88 1.52
CA TYR A 212 29.64 -2.02 1.23
C TYR A 212 29.86 -3.25 0.35
N ASP A 213 30.68 -3.11 -0.68
CA ASP A 213 31.09 -4.24 -1.53
C ASP A 213 31.94 -5.27 -0.76
N ASP A 214 32.67 -4.80 0.24
CA ASP A 214 33.51 -5.61 1.11
C ASP A 214 33.09 -5.44 2.57
N LEU A 215 32.58 -6.52 3.15
CA LEU A 215 32.14 -6.54 4.55
C LEU A 215 33.30 -6.29 5.54
N GLN A 216 34.54 -6.54 5.15
CA GLN A 216 35.70 -6.27 6.00
C GLN A 216 35.93 -4.77 6.21
N LYS A 217 35.48 -3.93 5.26
CA LYS A 217 35.51 -2.47 5.40
C LYS A 217 34.44 -1.94 6.34
N ALA A 218 33.32 -2.66 6.45
CA ALA A 218 32.25 -2.31 7.37
C ALA A 218 32.61 -2.68 8.82
N ASP A 219 33.27 -3.83 9.01
CA ASP A 219 33.74 -4.27 10.33
C ASP A 219 34.98 -5.18 10.21
N SER A 220 36.07 -4.80 10.88
CA SER A 220 37.32 -5.56 10.93
C SER A 220 37.20 -6.95 11.58
N HIS A 221 36.14 -7.20 12.35
CA HIS A 221 35.88 -8.51 12.97
C HIS A 221 35.30 -9.53 11.99
N ILE A 222 34.82 -9.09 10.82
CA ILE A 222 34.30 -9.94 9.76
C ILE A 222 35.46 -10.24 8.81
N GLN A 223 35.78 -11.52 8.63
CA GLN A 223 36.84 -11.95 7.70
C GLN A 223 36.27 -12.90 6.66
N TYR A 224 36.60 -12.64 5.39
CA TYR A 224 36.26 -13.57 4.31
C TYR A 224 37.01 -14.88 4.50
N TRP A 225 36.31 -16.00 4.31
CA TRP A 225 36.91 -17.32 4.44
C TRP A 225 36.96 -18.07 3.10
N LYS A 226 35.79 -18.40 2.52
CA LYS A 226 35.70 -19.19 1.27
C LYS A 226 34.31 -19.10 0.65
N ASP A 227 34.20 -19.37 -0.65
CA ASP A 227 32.91 -19.48 -1.33
C ASP A 227 32.30 -20.89 -1.25
N LEU A 228 30.97 -20.94 -1.24
CA LEU A 228 30.21 -22.17 -1.46
C LEU A 228 30.23 -22.57 -2.95
N PRO A 229 30.04 -23.87 -3.25
CA PRO A 229 29.84 -24.32 -4.62
C PRO A 229 28.69 -23.54 -5.27
N ALA A 230 28.94 -23.01 -6.47
CA ALA A 230 27.98 -22.16 -7.14
C ALA A 230 26.77 -22.99 -7.63
N LEU A 231 25.57 -22.52 -7.32
CA LEU A 231 24.35 -23.12 -7.84
C LEU A 231 24.13 -22.61 -9.27
N GLN A 232 24.13 -23.51 -10.25
CA GLN A 232 23.87 -23.17 -11.65
C GLN A 232 22.45 -23.59 -12.05
N LEU A 233 21.70 -22.68 -12.68
CA LEU A 233 20.33 -22.90 -13.15
C LEU A 233 20.08 -22.17 -14.46
N ASP A 234 19.29 -22.77 -15.35
CA ASP A 234 18.79 -22.11 -16.55
C ASP A 234 17.54 -21.29 -16.21
N ARG A 235 17.52 -20.00 -16.60
CA ARG A 235 16.39 -19.12 -16.29
C ARG A 235 16.30 -17.92 -17.23
N ALA A 236 15.06 -17.54 -17.56
CA ALA A 236 14.75 -16.31 -18.30
C ALA A 236 15.50 -16.19 -19.64
N GLY A 237 15.69 -17.32 -20.32
CA GLY A 237 16.46 -17.38 -21.57
C GLY A 237 17.98 -17.45 -21.40
N THR A 238 18.50 -17.32 -20.18
CA THR A 238 19.93 -17.46 -19.87
C THR A 238 20.24 -18.88 -19.39
N LYS A 239 21.14 -19.57 -20.08
CA LYS A 239 21.68 -20.86 -19.64
C LYS A 239 22.78 -20.64 -18.60
N TRP A 240 22.92 -21.57 -17.65
CA TRP A 240 24.00 -21.62 -16.66
C TRP A 240 24.12 -20.37 -15.77
N ARG A 241 22.99 -19.77 -15.38
CA ARG A 241 23.02 -18.64 -14.44
C ARG A 241 23.53 -19.11 -13.07
N SER A 242 24.62 -18.51 -12.63
CA SER A 242 25.34 -18.88 -11.41
C SER A 242 24.89 -18.03 -10.22
N TYR A 243 24.52 -18.70 -9.12
CA TYR A 243 24.27 -18.10 -7.81
C TYR A 243 25.39 -18.49 -6.87
N LYS A 244 26.12 -17.51 -6.36
CA LYS A 244 27.27 -17.70 -5.47
C LYS A 244 26.94 -17.19 -4.08
N GLN A 245 27.53 -17.83 -3.06
CA GLN A 245 27.46 -17.39 -1.67
C GLN A 245 28.85 -17.48 -1.06
N SER A 246 29.15 -16.55 -0.17
CA SER A 246 30.43 -16.48 0.52
C SER A 246 30.26 -16.76 2.00
N ILE A 247 31.27 -17.43 2.55
CA ILE A 247 31.36 -17.78 3.96
C ILE A 247 32.33 -16.80 4.62
N TYR A 248 31.88 -16.20 5.71
CA TYR A 248 32.67 -15.30 6.53
C TYR A 248 32.82 -15.87 7.94
N THR A 249 33.94 -15.58 8.58
CA THR A 249 34.16 -15.83 10.00
C THR A 249 34.06 -14.54 10.79
N ILE A 250 33.33 -14.61 11.90
CA ILE A 250 33.22 -13.52 12.86
C ILE A 250 34.11 -13.83 14.05
N LEU A 251 35.03 -12.91 14.34
CA LEU A 251 35.90 -12.94 15.52
C LEU A 251 35.19 -12.25 16.68
N GLY A 252 35.17 -12.89 17.86
CA GLY A 252 34.76 -12.22 19.10
C GLY A 252 35.87 -11.35 19.66
N GLU A 253 35.56 -10.59 20.72
CA GLU A 253 36.52 -9.70 21.41
C GLU A 253 37.79 -10.45 21.87
N ASP A 254 37.66 -11.73 22.21
CA ASP A 254 38.77 -12.63 22.59
C ASP A 254 39.56 -13.22 21.40
N LYS A 255 39.31 -12.74 20.16
CA LYS A 255 39.83 -13.31 18.89
C LYS A 255 39.47 -14.79 18.65
N LYS A 256 38.53 -15.35 19.40
CA LYS A 256 37.98 -16.68 19.16
C LYS A 256 36.91 -16.61 18.06
N VAL A 257 36.87 -17.62 17.19
CA VAL A 257 35.90 -17.70 16.09
C VAL A 257 34.57 -18.19 16.65
N HIS A 258 33.54 -17.34 16.65
CA HIS A 258 32.25 -17.68 17.26
C HIS A 258 31.17 -18.07 16.24
N LEU A 259 31.24 -17.55 15.01
CA LEU A 259 30.25 -17.87 13.97
C LEU A 259 30.86 -17.82 12.57
N SER A 260 30.49 -18.82 11.77
CA SER A 260 30.62 -18.77 10.33
C SER A 260 29.30 -18.26 9.75
N SER A 261 29.14 -16.93 9.66
CA SER A 261 27.95 -16.32 9.07
C SER A 261 28.07 -16.29 7.55
N ARG A 262 26.97 -16.59 6.88
CA ARG A 262 26.86 -16.51 5.41
C ARG A 262 26.11 -15.26 5.06
N PHE A 263 26.65 -14.45 4.16
CA PHE A 263 25.99 -13.26 3.67
C PHE A 263 25.67 -13.41 2.18
N SER A 264 24.47 -12.98 1.80
CA SER A 264 24.12 -12.69 0.42
C SER A 264 23.77 -11.21 0.36
N SER A 265 24.22 -10.55 -0.71
CA SER A 265 23.61 -9.31 -1.21
C SER A 265 22.14 -9.53 -1.53
#